data_AF-A0A3D2FDS4-F1
#
_entry.id   AF-A0A3D2FDS4-F1
#
_cell.length_a   1.000
_cell.length_b   1.000
_cell.length_c   1.000
_cell.angle_alpha   90.00
_cell.angle_beta   90.00
_cell.angle_gamma   90.00
#
_symmetry.space_group_name_H-M   'P 1'
#
loop_
_entity.id
_entity.type
_entity.pdbx_description
1 polymer ?
#
loop_
_entity_poly.entity_id
_entity_poly.type
_entity_poly.pdbx_seq_one_letter_code
_entity_poly.pdbx_strand_id
1 'polypeptide(L)' 'MTLKLHCFGESGNSYKAALALELSGLEWEPVFVDFFGGASRTPQFKSVNTMG' A
#
# COMPACT_ATOMS: atom_id res chain seq x y z
N MET A 1 -17.35 -2.99 2.28
CA MET A 1 -16.15 -3.24 1.44
C MET A 1 -15.05 -2.36 1.99
N THR A 2 -13.96 -2.94 2.46
CA THR A 2 -12.88 -2.25 3.17
C THR A 2 -11.79 -1.84 2.19
N LEU A 3 -11.28 -0.61 2.29
CA LEU A 3 -10.19 -0.13 1.44
C LEU A 3 -8.89 -0.88 1.78
N LYS A 4 -8.08 -1.20 0.77
CA LYS A 4 -6.80 -1.90 0.98
C LYS A 4 -5.64 -1.00 0.57
N LEU A 5 -4.79 -0.66 1.53
CA LEU A 5 -3.57 0.09 1.25
C LEU A 5 -2.39 -0.87 1.16
N HIS A 6 -1.87 -1.09 -0.05
CA HIS A 6 -0.66 -1.89 -0.25
C HIS A 6 0.57 -1.05 0.14
N CYS A 7 1.18 -1.36 1.29
CA CYS A 7 2.20 -0.52 1.92
C CYS A 7 3.29 -1.28 2.66
N PHE A 8 4.35 -0.56 3.04
CA PHE A 8 5.36 -0.99 4.00
C PHE A 8 5.69 0.17 4.97
N GLY A 9 6.19 -0.16 6.16
CA GLY A 9 6.32 0.79 7.27
C GLY A 9 7.24 1.98 6.99
N GLU A 10 8.36 1.74 6.30
CA GLU A 10 9.36 2.78 5.98
C GLU A 10 8.97 3.66 4.79
N SER A 11 7.77 3.47 4.22
CA SER A 11 7.31 4.22 3.05
C SER A 11 6.64 5.54 3.43
N GLY A 12 7.35 6.66 3.22
CA GLY A 12 6.76 7.99 3.38
C GLY A 12 5.55 8.27 2.47
N ASN A 13 5.46 7.60 1.31
CA ASN A 13 4.27 7.68 0.45
C ASN A 13 3.08 6.92 1.04
N SER A 14 3.33 5.73 1.59
CA SER A 14 2.29 4.97 2.28
C SER A 14 1.77 5.71 3.51
N TYR A 15 2.65 6.35 4.27
CA TYR A 15 2.27 7.12 5.45
C TYR A 15 1.26 8.23 5.12
N LYS A 16 1.49 8.99 4.04
CA LYS A 16 0.56 10.04 3.60
C LYS A 16 -0.82 9.49 3.27
N ALA A 17 -0.89 8.35 2.58
CA ALA A 17 -2.15 7.70 2.24
C ALA A 17 -2.86 7.15 3.49
N ALA A 18 -2.12 6.44 4.36
CA ALA A 18 -2.63 5.92 5.62
C ALA A 18 -3.20 7.05 6.51
N LEU A 19 -2.45 8.16 6.66
CA LEU A 19 -2.90 9.32 7.44
C LEU A 19 -4.22 9.90 6.90
N ALA A 20 -4.36 10.01 5.57
CA ALA A 20 -5.59 10.50 4.97
C ALA A 20 -6.78 9.55 5.21
N LEU A 21 -6.56 8.23 5.12
CA LEU A 21 -7.58 7.21 5.38
C LEU A 21 -8.03 7.26 6.84
N GLU A 22 -7.08 7.26 7.78
CA GLU A 22 -7.31 7.36 9.22
C GLU A 22 -8.09 8.62 9.60
N LEU A 23 -7.60 9.80 9.17
CA LEU A 23 -8.24 11.07 9.51
C LEU A 23 -9.62 11.26 8.87
N SER A 24 -9.90 10.53 7.78
CA SER A 24 -11.22 10.53 7.14
C SER A 24 -12.21 9.57 7.81
N GLY A 25 -11.79 8.79 8.80
CA GLY A 25 -12.62 7.79 9.47
C GLY A 25 -13.09 6.66 8.54
N LEU A 26 -12.33 6.39 7.47
CA LEU A 26 -12.67 5.36 6.50
C LEU A 26 -12.25 3.99 7.03
N GLU A 27 -13.05 2.95 6.76
CA GLU A 27 -12.62 1.58 7.02
C GLU A 27 -11.57 1.15 5.99
N TRP A 28 -10.36 0.84 6.45
CA TRP A 28 -9.26 0.37 5.61
C TRP A 28 -8.37 -0.65 6.33
N GLU A 29 -7.61 -1.41 5.55
CA GLU A 29 -6.61 -2.35 6.05
C GLU A 29 -5.25 -2.17 5.33
N PRO A 30 -4.12 -2.25 6.05
CA PRO A 30 -2.81 -2.31 5.44
C PRO A 30 -2.55 -3.71 4.87
N VAL A 31 -2.11 -3.77 3.61
CA VAL A 31 -1.61 -4.98 2.95
C VAL A 31 -0.11 -4.85 2.80
N PHE A 32 0.65 -5.66 3.54
CA PHE A 32 2.10 -5.57 3.53
C PHE A 32 2.68 -5.90 2.15
N VAL A 33 3.60 -5.05 1.68
CA VAL A 33 4.40 -5.28 0.47
C VAL A 33 5.85 -5.42 0.89
N ASP A 34 6.45 -6.59 0.63
CA ASP A 34 7.89 -6.78 0.82
C ASP A 34 8.69 -6.05 -0.28
N PHE A 35 8.76 -4.73 -0.13
CA PHE A 35 9.39 -3.85 -1.10
C PHE A 35 10.89 -4.13 -1.24
N PHE A 36 11.58 -4.39 -0.11
CA PHE A 36 13.00 -4.69 -0.09
C PHE A 36 13.31 -6.07 -0.67
N GLY A 37 12.43 -7.05 -0.48
CA GLY A 37 12.47 -8.35 -1.17
C GLY A 37 12.03 -8.31 -2.64
N GLY A 38 11.64 -7.14 -3.17
CA GLY A 38 11.32 -6.94 -4.57
C GLY A 38 9.89 -7.31 -4.98
N ALA A 39 8.96 -7.46 -4.02
CA ALA A 39 7.56 -7.79 -4.29
C ALA A 39 6.88 -6.81 -5.25
N SER A 40 7.25 -5.52 -5.20
CA SER A 40 6.74 -4.47 -6.11
C SER A 40 7.07 -4.72 -7.59
N ARG A 41 8.11 -5.52 -7.88
CA ARG A 41 8.55 -5.80 -9.25
C ARG A 41 7.88 -7.03 -9.86
N THR A 42 7.13 -7.78 -9.06
CA THR A 42 6.46 -9.01 -9.50
C THR A 42 5.36 -8.72 -10.53
N PRO A 43 5.09 -9.62 -11.49
CA PRO A 43 3.96 -9.47 -12.41
C PRO A 43 2.63 -9.27 -11.69
N GLN A 44 2.47 -9.92 -10.53
CA GLN A 44 1.28 -9.80 -9.69
C GLN A 44 1.12 -8.38 -9.17
N PHE A 45 2.17 -7.79 -8.58
CA PHE A 45 2.07 -6.41 -8.10
C PHE A 45 1.93 -5.40 -9.24
N LYS A 46 2.56 -5.65 -10.39
CA LYS A 46 2.40 -4.80 -11.59
C LYS A 46 0.97 -4.76 -12.14
N SER A 47 0.18 -5.81 -11.89
CA SER A 47 -1.25 -5.79 -12.23
C SER A 47 -2.07 -4.84 -11.34
N VAL A 48 -1.56 -4.53 -10.15
CA VAL A 48 -2.13 -3.57 -9.19
C VAL A 48 -1.58 -2.17 -9.43
N ASN A 49 -0.27 -2.04 -9.64
CA ASN A 49 0.45 -0.80 -9.91
C ASN A 49 1.42 -1.01 -11.07
N THR A 50 1.07 -0.55 -12.28
CA THR A 50 1.87 -0.76 -13.49
C THR A 50 3.29 -0.15 -13.41
N MET A 51 3.52 0.81 -12.52
CA MET A 51 4.83 1.40 -12.30
C MET A 51 5.79 0.51 -11.49
N GLY A 52 5.26 -0.48 -10.76
CA GLY A 52 6.02 -1.32 -9.83
C GLY A 52 6.19 -0.62 -8.49
#